data_AF-A0A928T3L3-F1
#
_entry.id   AF-A0A928T3L3-F1
#
_cell.length_a   1.000
_cell.length_b   1.000
_cell.length_c   1.000
_cell.angle_alpha   90.00
_cell.angle_beta   90.00
_cell.angle_gamma   90.00
#
_symmetry.space_group_name_H-M   'P 1'
#
loop_
_entity.id
_entity.type
_entity.pdbx_description
1 polymer ?
#
loop_
_entity_poly.entity_id
_entity_poly.type
_entity_poly.pdbx_seq_one_letter_code
_entity_poly.pdbx_strand_id
1 'polypeptide(L)'
;MNDLAERMRRDLEEIGRTFMPFGKFGPAHFPPRGAPIFDIPAEYLAWFANKAGFPKGRLGELLRMVYQMKVDGSDSVFEPFRKRNGGRTPLRPERPRSVVRMDEGEASASGEMRI
;
A
#
# COMPACT_ATOMS: atom_id res chain seq x y z
N MET A 1 2.75 -24.60 -27.48
CA MET A 1 4.05 -24.02 -27.06
C MET A 1 3.95 -22.54 -26.65
N ASN A 2 2.77 -22.01 -26.28
CA ASN A 2 2.60 -20.58 -25.91
C ASN A 2 2.11 -20.35 -24.46
N ASP A 3 1.99 -21.40 -23.65
CA ASP A 3 1.35 -21.33 -22.33
C ASP A 3 2.16 -20.55 -21.28
N LEU A 4 3.49 -20.53 -21.38
CA LEU A 4 4.33 -19.79 -20.43
C LEU A 4 4.17 -18.29 -20.62
N ALA A 5 4.28 -17.81 -21.85
CA ALA A 5 4.16 -16.39 -22.17
C ALA A 5 2.78 -15.84 -21.77
N GLU A 6 1.71 -16.64 -21.97
CA GLU A 6 0.36 -16.24 -21.59
C GLU A 6 0.21 -16.16 -20.06
N ARG A 7 0.78 -17.11 -19.31
CA ARG A 7 0.81 -17.06 -17.84
C ARG A 7 1.56 -15.83 -17.33
N MET A 8 2.74 -15.55 -17.88
CA MET A 8 3.53 -14.37 -17.50
C MET A 8 2.79 -13.07 -17.77
N ARG A 9 2.10 -12.96 -18.92
CA ARG A 9 1.27 -11.80 -19.25
C ARG A 9 0.15 -11.62 -18.23
N ARG A 10 -0.55 -12.71 -17.88
CA ARG A 10 -1.63 -12.70 -16.88
C ARG A 10 -1.11 -12.30 -15.50
N ASP A 11 0.05 -12.83 -15.08
CA ASP A 11 0.67 -12.49 -13.80
C ASP A 11 1.03 -11.00 -13.75
N LEU A 12 1.61 -10.44 -14.81
CA LEU A 12 1.93 -9.01 -14.90
C LEU A 12 0.67 -8.12 -14.87
N GLU A 13 -0.38 -8.51 -15.58
CA GLU A 13 -1.65 -7.78 -15.56
C GLU A 13 -2.28 -7.77 -14.15
N GLU A 14 -2.21 -8.90 -13.46
CA GLU A 14 -2.72 -9.02 -12.10
C GLU A 14 -1.87 -8.21 -11.11
N ILE A 15 -0.54 -8.24 -11.23
CA ILE A 15 0.37 -7.37 -10.46
C ILE A 15 0.00 -5.90 -10.65
N GLY A 16 -0.24 -5.47 -11.90
CA GLY A 16 -0.60 -4.09 -12.21
C GLY A 16 -1.93 -3.62 -11.60
N ARG A 17 -2.80 -4.55 -11.18
CA ARG A 17 -4.11 -4.27 -10.57
C ARG A 17 -4.17 -4.55 -9.06
N THR A 18 -3.12 -5.15 -8.50
CA THR A 18 -3.12 -5.59 -7.11
C THR A 18 -2.55 -4.52 -6.19
N PHE A 19 -3.27 -4.26 -5.10
CA PHE A 19 -2.88 -3.35 -4.03
C PHE A 19 -2.61 -4.13 -2.75
N MET A 20 -1.71 -3.61 -1.92
CA MET A 20 -1.40 -4.22 -0.63
C MET A 20 -2.60 -4.08 0.32
N PRO A 21 -3.16 -5.17 0.85
CA PRO A 21 -4.37 -5.09 1.67
C PRO A 21 -4.12 -4.82 3.16
N PHE A 22 -2.87 -4.86 3.63
CA PHE A 22 -2.53 -4.72 5.05
C PHE A 22 -1.10 -4.21 5.28
N GLY A 23 -0.76 -4.02 6.56
CA GLY A 23 0.57 -3.62 7.00
C GLY A 23 0.88 -2.16 6.68
N LYS A 24 2.18 -1.84 6.59
CA LYS A 24 2.67 -0.47 6.35
C LYS A 24 2.14 0.11 5.04
N PHE A 25 1.95 -0.74 4.02
CA PHE A 25 1.47 -0.34 2.70
C PHE A 25 -0.04 -0.58 2.50
N GLY A 26 -0.76 -0.96 3.55
CA GLY A 26 -2.20 -1.18 3.49
C GLY A 26 -3.05 0.10 3.45
N PRO A 27 -4.38 -0.04 3.31
CA PRO A 27 -5.31 1.08 3.23
C PRO A 27 -5.24 2.09 4.38
N ALA A 28 -4.82 1.65 5.57
CA ALA A 28 -4.66 2.51 6.74
C ALA A 28 -3.61 3.62 6.54
N HIS A 29 -2.60 3.38 5.69
CA HIS A 29 -1.54 4.35 5.40
C HIS A 29 -1.61 4.90 3.97
N PHE A 30 -2.25 4.15 3.05
CA PHE A 30 -2.41 4.48 1.64
C PHE A 30 -3.88 4.33 1.22
N PRO A 31 -4.77 5.22 1.66
CA PRO A 31 -6.18 5.13 1.32
C PRO A 31 -6.42 5.38 -0.19
N PRO A 32 -7.48 4.82 -0.78
CA PRO A 32 -8.48 3.96 -0.13
C PRO A 32 -8.15 2.46 -0.17
N ARG A 33 -7.18 2.02 -0.99
CA ARG A 33 -6.99 0.59 -1.34
C ARG A 33 -5.63 -0.01 -0.94
N GLY A 34 -4.71 0.80 -0.44
CA GLY A 34 -3.31 0.42 -0.23
C GLY A 34 -2.40 0.92 -1.35
N ALA A 35 -1.09 0.71 -1.19
CA ALA A 35 -0.12 0.97 -2.25
C ALA A 35 -0.13 -0.17 -3.29
N PRO A 36 0.11 0.11 -4.59
CA PRO A 36 0.29 -0.93 -5.61
C PRO A 36 1.45 -1.85 -5.25
N ILE A 37 1.28 -3.16 -5.41
CA ILE A 37 2.30 -4.12 -4.95
C ILE A 37 3.63 -3.96 -5.69
N PHE A 38 3.61 -3.52 -6.95
CA PHE A 38 4.80 -3.28 -7.76
C PHE A 38 5.60 -2.04 -7.34
N ASP A 39 5.04 -1.15 -6.51
CA ASP A 39 5.73 0.01 -5.96
C ASP A 39 6.22 -0.23 -4.52
N ILE A 40 5.93 -1.40 -3.92
CA ILE A 40 6.44 -1.74 -2.59
C ILE A 40 7.98 -1.87 -2.65
N PRO A 41 8.72 -1.30 -1.67
CA PRO A 41 10.17 -1.45 -1.58
C PRO A 41 10.59 -2.91 -1.43
N ALA A 42 11.71 -3.28 -2.07
CA ALA A 42 12.24 -4.64 -2.02
C ALA A 42 12.60 -5.05 -0.58
N GLU A 43 13.03 -4.11 0.26
CA GLU A 43 13.39 -4.31 1.66
C GLU A 43 12.19 -4.73 2.50
N TYR A 44 11.00 -4.20 2.20
CA TYR A 44 9.78 -4.61 2.87
C TYR A 44 9.37 -6.02 2.46
N LEU A 45 9.54 -6.37 1.18
CA LEU A 45 9.28 -7.71 0.68
C LEU A 45 10.32 -8.73 1.18
N ALA A 46 11.57 -8.32 1.38
CA ALA A 46 12.63 -9.14 1.96
C ALA A 46 12.29 -9.60 3.39
N TRP A 47 11.55 -8.79 4.16
CA TRP A 47 11.06 -9.21 5.48
C TRP A 47 10.08 -10.40 5.39
N PHE A 48 9.21 -10.43 4.38
CA PHE A 48 8.37 -11.60 4.10
C PHE A 48 9.21 -12.80 3.65
N ALA A 49 10.20 -12.59 2.79
CA ALA A 49 11.06 -13.66 2.31
C ALA A 49 11.90 -14.31 3.42
N ASN A 50 12.36 -13.52 4.39
CA ASN A 50 13.34 -13.96 5.39
C ASN A 50 12.75 -14.31 6.76
N LYS A 51 11.60 -13.71 7.14
CA LYS A 51 11.07 -13.83 8.51
C LYS A 51 9.61 -14.30 8.56
N ALA A 52 8.70 -13.55 7.94
CA ALA A 52 7.27 -13.78 8.13
C ALA A 52 6.66 -14.85 7.22
N GLY A 53 7.30 -15.12 6.08
CA GLY A 53 6.71 -15.88 4.98
C GLY A 53 5.71 -15.03 4.20
N PHE A 54 5.68 -15.20 2.88
CA PHE A 54 4.65 -14.57 2.05
C PHE A 54 3.25 -15.08 2.42
N PRO A 55 2.20 -14.25 2.29
CA PRO A 55 0.81 -14.68 2.49
C PRO A 55 0.47 -15.92 1.66
N LYS A 56 -0.47 -16.74 2.14
CA LYS A 56 -0.92 -17.90 1.34
C LYS A 56 -1.77 -17.44 0.15
N GLY A 57 -1.79 -18.27 -0.89
CA GLY A 57 -2.59 -18.05 -2.09
C GLY A 57 -2.00 -16.99 -3.02
N ARG A 58 -2.86 -16.49 -3.91
CA ARG A 58 -2.45 -15.71 -5.08
C ARG A 58 -1.66 -14.45 -4.74
N LEU A 59 -2.08 -13.69 -3.71
CA LEU A 59 -1.38 -12.48 -3.30
C LEU A 59 0.10 -12.76 -2.95
N GLY A 60 0.39 -13.83 -2.22
CA GLY A 60 1.77 -14.16 -1.87
C GLY A 60 2.61 -14.60 -3.06
N GLU A 61 2.00 -15.28 -4.03
CA GLU A 61 2.66 -15.62 -5.30
C GLU A 61 3.05 -14.34 -6.06
N LEU A 62 2.12 -13.39 -6.20
CA LEU A 62 2.38 -12.10 -6.85
C LEU A 62 3.47 -11.30 -6.11
N LEU A 63 3.41 -11.23 -4.78
CA LEU A 63 4.41 -10.53 -3.98
C LEU A 63 5.80 -11.15 -4.11
N ARG A 64 5.89 -12.48 -4.19
CA ARG A 64 7.16 -13.18 -4.42
C ARG A 64 7.73 -12.86 -5.80
N MET A 65 6.89 -12.84 -6.84
CA MET A 65 7.31 -12.45 -8.18
C MET A 65 7.84 -11.01 -8.20
N VAL A 66 7.09 -10.07 -7.64
CA VAL A 66 7.51 -8.66 -7.53
C VAL A 66 8.83 -8.53 -6.78
N TYR A 67 9.00 -9.25 -5.66
CA TYR A 67 10.25 -9.26 -4.91
C TYR A 67 11.43 -9.72 -5.77
N GLN A 68 11.29 -10.86 -6.44
CA GLN A 68 12.33 -11.43 -7.29
C GLN A 68 12.72 -10.46 -8.41
N MET A 69 11.73 -9.91 -9.13
CA MET A 69 11.98 -8.95 -10.21
C MET A 69 12.71 -7.70 -9.72
N LYS A 70 12.45 -7.24 -8.50
CA LYS A 70 13.17 -6.10 -7.91
C LYS A 70 14.61 -6.45 -7.54
N VAL A 71 14.83 -7.62 -6.93
CA VAL A 71 16.18 -8.10 -6.59
C VAL A 71 17.03 -8.31 -7.84
N ASP A 72 16.43 -8.80 -8.92
CA ASP A 72 17.10 -9.03 -10.20
C ASP A 72 17.31 -7.74 -11.03
N GLY A 73 16.81 -6.59 -10.56
CA GLY A 73 16.91 -5.32 -11.28
C GLY A 73 15.95 -5.16 -12.47
N SER A 74 14.97 -6.07 -12.62
CA SER A 74 13.95 -6.04 -13.67
C SER A 74 12.72 -5.17 -13.34
N ASP A 75 12.84 -4.26 -12.37
CA ASP A 75 11.76 -3.38 -11.89
C ASP A 75 11.21 -2.42 -12.97
N SER A 76 12.00 -2.16 -14.02
CA SER A 76 11.61 -1.31 -15.15
C SER A 76 10.39 -1.84 -15.91
N VAL A 77 10.08 -3.14 -15.81
CA VAL A 77 8.86 -3.76 -16.34
C VAL A 77 7.57 -3.12 -15.83
N PHE A 78 7.62 -2.46 -14.66
CA PHE A 78 6.46 -1.82 -14.04
C PHE A 78 6.27 -0.36 -14.45
N GLU A 79 7.20 0.23 -15.22
CA GLU A 79 7.11 1.62 -15.70
C GLU A 79 5.81 1.92 -16.47
N PRO A 80 5.27 1.03 -17.33
CA PRO A 80 3.97 1.26 -17.96
C PRO A 80 2.83 1.43 -16.95
N PHE A 81 2.85 0.68 -15.83
CA PHE A 81 1.85 0.80 -14.78
C PHE A 81 2.01 2.10 -13.98
N ARG A 82 3.25 2.50 -13.69
CA ARG A 82 3.55 3.79 -13.04
C ARG A 82 3.07 4.96 -13.90
N LYS A 83 3.37 4.95 -15.20
CA LYS A 83 2.91 5.98 -16.15
C LYS A 83 1.38 6.07 -16.16
N ARG A 84 0.69 4.93 -16.19
CA ARG A 84 -0.79 4.89 -16.14
C ARG A 84 -1.35 5.41 -14.81
N ASN A 85 -0.64 5.21 -13.70
CA ASN A 85 -1.06 5.63 -12.36
C ASN A 85 -0.60 7.05 -11.97
N GLY A 86 -0.03 7.83 -12.91
CA GLY A 86 0.42 9.20 -12.65
C GLY A 86 1.81 9.32 -12.01
N GLY A 87 2.60 8.25 -12.00
CA GLY A 87 3.96 8.21 -11.48
C GLY A 87 4.19 7.10 -10.47
N ARG A 88 5.33 7.16 -9.77
CA ARG A 88 5.61 6.29 -8.61
C ARG A 88 4.73 6.70 -7.44
N THR A 89 4.18 5.72 -6.75
CA THR A 89 3.41 5.95 -5.52
C THR A 89 4.32 6.61 -4.48
N PRO A 90 3.98 7.79 -3.93
CA PRO A 90 4.80 8.43 -2.91
C PRO A 90 4.75 7.62 -1.62
N LEU A 91 5.83 6.92 -1.28
CA LEU A 91 5.88 6.00 -0.12
C LEU A 91 6.05 6.71 1.23
N ARG A 92 5.81 8.02 1.28
CA ARG A 92 5.77 8.80 2.51
C ARG A 92 4.30 8.97 2.88
N PRO A 93 3.82 8.40 4.00
CA PRO A 93 2.45 8.63 4.43
C PRO A 93 2.26 10.13 4.65
N GLU A 94 1.25 10.72 4.01
CA GLU A 94 0.84 12.07 4.31
C GLU A 94 0.42 12.10 5.79
N ARG A 95 1.15 12.87 6.60
CA ARG A 95 0.70 13.10 7.98
C ARG A 95 -0.69 13.73 7.87
N PRO A 96 -1.74 13.16 8.50
CA PRO A 96 -3.02 13.83 8.54
C PRO A 96 -2.78 15.22 9.14
N ARG A 97 -3.21 16.27 8.44
CA ARG A 97 -3.19 17.63 9.02
C ARG A 97 -4.01 17.54 10.30
N SER A 98 -3.37 17.72 11.45
CA SER A 98 -4.07 17.85 12.72
C SER A 98 -4.93 19.10 12.62
N VAL A 99 -6.22 18.92 12.34
CA VAL A 99 -7.21 19.98 12.53
C VAL A 99 -7.36 20.09 14.05
N VAL A 100 -6.62 21.02 14.65
CA VAL A 100 -6.80 21.39 16.06
C VAL A 100 -8.20 22.00 16.15
N ARG A 101 -9.16 21.26 16.71
CA ARG A 101 -10.42 21.85 17.15
C ARG A 101 -10.10 22.61 18.44
N MET A 102 -10.29 23.92 18.42
CA MET A 102 -10.35 24.73 19.63
C MET A 102 -11.73 24.50 20.24
N ASP A 103 -11.81 23.82 21.37
CA ASP A 103 -13.05 23.71 22.14
C ASP A 103 -13.35 25.09 22.78
N GLU A 104 -14.45 25.71 22.35
CA GLU A 104 -15.00 26.91 22.99
C GLU A 104 -15.61 26.53 24.34
N GLY A 105 -15.17 27.22 25.40
CA GLY A 105 -15.55 26.94 26.78
C GLY A 105 -17.01 27.23 27.09
N GLU A 106 -17.69 26.23 27.65
CA GLU A 106 -19.02 26.37 28.21
C GLU A 106 -18.92 26.76 29.69
N ALA A 107 -18.87 28.07 29.95
CA ALA A 107 -19.04 28.62 31.30
C ALA A 107 -20.54 28.74 31.60
N SER A 108 -21.16 27.65 32.09
CA SER A 108 -22.45 27.73 32.77
C SER A 108 -22.23 28.10 34.24
N ALA A 109 -22.34 29.39 34.56
CA ALA A 109 -22.39 29.85 35.94
C ALA A 109 -23.80 29.61 36.50
N SER A 110 -23.85 28.78 37.53
CA SER A 110 -25.00 28.49 38.39
C SER A 110 -25.60 29.78 38.97
N GLY A 111 -26.87 30.03 38.68
CA GLY A 111 -27.70 30.99 39.40
C GLY A 111 -28.59 30.25 40.39
N GLU A 112 -28.09 29.99 41.60
CA GLU A 112 -28.93 29.65 42.74
C GLU A 112 -29.79 30.88 43.09
N MET A 113 -31.11 30.73 43.06
CA MET A 113 -32.04 31.65 43.73
C MET A 113 -32.94 30.85 44.67
N ARG A 114 -32.49 30.79 45.92
CA ARG A 114 -33.23 30.52 47.16
C ARG A 114 -32.63 31.56 48.11
N ILE A 115 -33.35 32.48 48.75
CA ILE A 115 -34.71 32.49 49.31
C ILE A 115 -35.23 33.93 49.19
#